data_AF-A0A6A5UUY6-F1
#
_entry.id   AF-A0A6A5UUY6-F1
#
_cell.length_a   1.000
_cell.length_b   1.000
_cell.length_c   1.000
_cell.angle_alpha   90.00
_cell.angle_beta   90.00
_cell.angle_gamma   90.00
#
_symmetry.space_group_name_H-M   'P 1'
#
loop_
_entity.id
_entity.type
_entity.pdbx_description
1 polymer ?
#
loop_
_entity_poly.entity_id
_entity_poly.type
_entity_poly.pdbx_seq_one_letter_code
_entity_poly.pdbx_strand_id
1 'polypeptide(L)' 'MLFGSVILLALLGITGVEASKPVSKNARCGSKFGGATCQGSKWGNCCSQNGYCGSSKDHCEVAKKCQKAFGTCN' A
#
# COMPACT_ATOMS: atom_id res chain seq x y z
N MET A 1 -14.54 -5.47 10.40
CA MET A 1 -15.31 -4.73 11.42
C MET A 1 -16.38 -3.93 10.67
N LEU A 2 -17.66 -4.27 10.89
CA LEU A 2 -18.86 -3.54 10.44
C LEU A 2 -18.91 -3.01 9.00
N PHE A 3 -18.92 -3.89 7.99
CA PHE A 3 -19.48 -3.53 6.67
C PHE A 3 -20.56 -4.51 6.24
N GLY A 4 -21.47 -4.82 7.17
CA GLY A 4 -22.66 -5.66 6.99
C GLY A 4 -23.79 -4.99 6.22
N SER A 5 -23.50 -4.24 5.15
CA SER A 5 -24.53 -3.53 4.37
C SER A 5 -24.29 -3.49 2.85
N VAL A 6 -23.36 -4.29 2.31
CA VAL A 6 -23.11 -4.32 0.85
C VAL A 6 -23.87 -5.45 0.14
N ILE A 7 -24.93 -5.97 0.76
CA ILE A 7 -25.84 -6.98 0.20
C ILE A 7 -27.07 -6.29 -0.40
N LEU A 8 -26.92 -5.54 -1.51
CA LEU A 8 -28.01 -5.25 -2.47
C LEU A 8 -27.53 -4.62 -3.80
N LEU A 9 -26.36 -4.98 -4.35
CA LEU A 9 -25.93 -4.52 -5.70
C LEU A 9 -25.29 -5.67 -6.49
N ALA A 10 -26.02 -6.78 -6.62
CA ALA A 10 -25.60 -8.00 -7.30
C ALA A 10 -25.84 -8.02 -8.83
N LEU A 11 -25.76 -6.89 -9.55
CA LEU A 11 -26.01 -6.87 -11.02
C LEU A 11 -24.97 -6.13 -11.89
N LEU A 12 -23.95 -5.51 -11.32
CA LEU A 12 -22.84 -4.93 -12.10
C LEU A 12 -21.55 -5.38 -11.46
N GLY A 13 -20.82 -6.26 -12.12
CA GLY A 13 -19.62 -6.95 -11.61
C GLY A 13 -18.62 -6.02 -10.94
N ILE A 14 -18.77 -5.83 -9.63
CA ILE A 14 -17.75 -5.24 -8.77
C ILE A 14 -16.68 -6.30 -8.55
N THR A 15 -15.91 -6.55 -9.60
CA THR A 15 -14.57 -7.09 -9.43
C THR A 15 -13.83 -6.07 -8.58
N GLY A 16 -13.65 -6.37 -7.30
CA GLY A 16 -12.60 -5.77 -6.50
C GLY A 16 -11.28 -6.15 -7.17
N VAL A 17 -10.93 -5.44 -8.24
CA VAL A 17 -9.59 -5.46 -8.79
C VAL A 17 -8.74 -4.79 -7.72
N GLU A 18 -8.22 -5.60 -6.78
CA GLU A 18 -7.00 -5.28 -6.08
C GLU A 18 -5.94 -5.13 -7.18
N ALA A 19 -5.90 -3.92 -7.77
CA ALA A 19 -4.96 -3.58 -8.82
C ALA A 19 -3.58 -3.89 -8.26
N SER A 20 -2.94 -4.93 -8.81
CA SER A 20 -1.63 -5.35 -8.36
C SER A 20 -0.69 -4.17 -8.52
N LYS A 21 -0.32 -3.56 -7.39
CA LYS A 21 0.49 -2.33 -7.36
C LYS A 21 1.87 -2.64 -7.95
N PRO A 22 2.42 -1.78 -8.82
CA PRO A 22 3.75 -2.02 -9.36
C PRO A 22 4.79 -2.01 -8.24
N VAL A 23 5.69 -2.99 -8.22
CA VAL A 23 6.80 -2.99 -7.25
C VAL A 23 7.72 -1.82 -7.58
N SER A 24 8.12 -1.09 -6.55
CA SER A 24 9.06 0.02 -6.67
C SER A 24 10.35 -0.44 -7.37
N LYS A 25 10.89 0.41 -8.25
CA LYS A 25 12.17 0.19 -8.96
C LYS A 25 13.23 1.26 -8.67
N ASN A 26 12.88 2.27 -7.88
CA ASN A 26 13.70 3.44 -7.60
C ASN A 26 13.59 3.89 -6.13
N ALA A 27 13.20 2.96 -5.25
CA ALA A 27 12.89 3.23 -3.83
C ALA A 27 11.73 4.22 -3.58
N ARG A 28 10.89 4.54 -4.57
CA ARG A 28 9.71 5.39 -4.40
C ARG A 28 8.42 4.57 -4.30
N CYS A 29 7.49 5.01 -3.47
CA CYS A 29 6.22 4.33 -3.22
C CYS A 29 5.10 5.32 -2.89
N GLY A 30 3.86 4.89 -3.08
CA GLY A 30 2.69 5.73 -2.84
C GLY A 30 1.97 6.14 -4.12
N SER A 31 0.76 6.68 -3.95
CA SER A 31 -0.09 7.15 -5.04
C SER A 31 0.60 8.19 -5.92
N LYS A 32 1.46 9.04 -5.33
CA LYS A 32 2.25 10.07 -6.04
C LYS A 32 3.34 9.51 -6.94
N PHE A 33 3.70 8.23 -6.80
CA PHE A 33 4.79 7.58 -7.54
C PHE A 33 4.25 6.41 -8.38
N GLY A 34 3.12 6.65 -9.06
CA GLY A 34 2.47 5.64 -9.92
C GLY A 34 1.81 4.51 -9.13
N GLY A 35 1.46 4.76 -7.86
CA GLY A 35 0.86 3.75 -6.99
C GLY A 35 1.82 2.62 -6.62
N ALA A 36 3.13 2.84 -6.71
CA ALA A 36 4.12 1.80 -6.47
C ALA A 36 4.12 1.31 -5.02
N THR A 37 4.31 0.00 -4.83
CA THR A 37 4.45 -0.66 -3.53
C THR A 37 5.90 -0.99 -3.22
N CYS A 38 6.25 -0.97 -1.95
CA CYS A 38 7.53 -1.45 -1.44
C CYS A 38 7.52 -2.97 -1.20
N GLN A 39 6.36 -3.64 -1.21
CA GLN A 39 6.32 -5.09 -1.02
C GLN A 39 7.06 -5.81 -2.16
N GLY A 40 8.04 -6.64 -1.80
CA GLY A 40 8.90 -7.35 -2.79
C GLY A 40 10.03 -6.51 -3.38
N SER A 41 10.22 -5.30 -2.87
CA SER A 41 11.30 -4.41 -3.26
C SER A 41 12.62 -4.74 -2.53
N LYS A 42 13.76 -4.53 -3.20
CA LYS A 42 15.09 -4.66 -2.60
C LYS A 42 15.42 -3.60 -1.54
N TRP A 43 14.68 -2.48 -1.51
CA TRP A 43 14.90 -1.40 -0.54
C TRP A 43 14.22 -1.65 0.81
N GLY A 44 13.34 -2.65 0.88
CA GLY A 44 12.52 -2.93 2.05
C GLY A 44 11.03 -2.88 1.73
N ASN A 45 10.22 -3.44 2.63
CA ASN A 45 8.79 -3.65 2.41
C ASN A 45 7.90 -2.50 2.89
N CYS A 46 8.46 -1.50 3.57
CA CYS A 46 7.69 -0.43 4.20
C CYS A 46 7.73 0.84 3.34
N CYS A 47 6.60 1.52 3.23
CA CYS A 47 6.50 2.79 2.52
C CYS A 47 6.38 3.94 3.52
N SER A 48 7.40 4.79 3.64
CA SER A 48 7.36 5.93 4.56
C SER A 48 6.36 7.00 4.11
N GLN A 49 6.02 7.93 5.01
CA GLN A 49 5.15 9.07 4.70
C GLN A 49 5.67 9.93 3.53
N ASN A 50 6.99 9.94 3.34
CA ASN A 50 7.68 10.72 2.31
C ASN A 50 7.71 10.00 0.95
N GLY A 51 7.09 8.82 0.86
CA GLY A 51 7.03 8.00 -0.35
C GLY A 51 8.34 7.28 -0.65
N TYR A 52 9.09 6.88 0.38
CA TYR A 52 10.32 6.10 0.22
C TYR A 52 10.16 4.69 0.76
N CYS A 53 10.75 3.72 0.06
CA CYS A 53 10.84 2.34 0.52
C CYS A 53 12.00 2.17 1.48
N GLY A 54 11.73 1.45 2.57
CA GLY A 54 12.73 1.11 3.58
C GLY A 54 12.30 -0.06 4.45
N SER A 55 13.19 -0.47 5.35
CA SER A 55 12.94 -1.49 6.39
C SER A 55 13.20 -0.97 7.80
N SER A 56 13.62 0.30 7.96
CA SER A 56 13.88 0.87 9.28
C SER A 56 12.58 1.27 9.98
N LYS A 57 12.63 1.44 11.30
CA LYS A 57 11.49 1.86 12.11
C LYS A 57 10.83 3.13 11.58
N ASP A 58 11.61 4.12 11.16
CA ASP A 58 11.07 5.36 10.58
C ASP A 58 10.28 5.15 9.27
N HIS A 59 10.53 4.05 8.55
CA HIS A 59 9.79 3.70 7.35
C HIS A 59 8.57 2.83 7.64
N CYS A 60 8.67 1.95 8.64
CA CYS A 60 7.67 0.93 8.94
C CYS A 60 6.66 1.34 10.01
N GLU A 61 7.00 2.26 10.90
CA GLU A 61 6.15 2.60 12.03
C GLU A 61 4.89 3.34 11.59
N VAL A 62 3.74 2.84 12.04
CA VAL A 62 2.46 3.53 11.82
C VAL A 62 2.46 4.92 12.46
N ALA A 63 3.13 5.09 13.60
CA ALA A 63 3.32 6.38 14.27
C ALA A 63 4.10 7.38 13.40
N LYS A 64 5.01 6.89 12.55
CA LYS A 64 5.79 7.66 11.57
C LYS A 64 5.08 7.80 10.22
N LYS A 65 3.76 7.52 10.20
CA LYS A 65 2.87 7.64 9.04
C LYS A 65 3.29 6.75 7.85
N CYS A 66 3.74 5.53 8.15
CA CYS A 66 3.91 4.50 7.13
C CYS A 66 2.61 4.28 6.32
N GLN A 67 2.73 4.25 5.00
CA GLN A 67 1.62 4.13 4.06
C GLN A 67 1.25 2.65 3.85
N LYS A 68 0.35 2.13 4.69
CA LYS A 68 -0.12 0.72 4.68
C LYS A 68 -0.65 0.24 3.32
N ALA A 69 -1.18 1.15 2.50
CA ALA A 69 -1.66 0.80 1.16
C ALA A 69 -0.53 0.45 0.18
N PHE A 70 0.73 0.82 0.48
CA PHE A 70 1.89 0.70 -0.41
C PHE A 70 3.07 -0.02 0.26
N GLY A 71 2.86 -0.64 1.43
CA GLY A 71 3.91 -1.34 2.17
C GLY A 71 3.39 -2.00 3.44
N THR A 72 4.23 -2.84 4.04
CA THR A 72 3.97 -3.48 5.33
C THR A 72 4.39 -2.53 6.45
N CYS A 73 3.44 -2.08 7.27
CA CYS A 73 3.72 -1.21 8.41
C CYS A 73 3.49 -1.97 9.72
N ASN A 74 4.33 -1.73 10.73
CA ASN A 74 4.23 -2.29 12.07
C ASN A 74 4.08 -1.20 13.13
#